data_AF-A0ABC9QWP0-F1
#
_entry.id   AF-A0ABC9QWP0-F1
#
_cell.length_a   1.000
_cell.length_b   1.000
_cell.length_c   1.000
_cell.angle_alpha   90.00
_cell.angle_beta   90.00
_cell.angle_gamma   90.00
#
_symmetry.space_group_name_H-M   'P 1'
#
loop_
_entity.id
_entity.type
_entity.pdbx_description
1 polymer ?
#
loop_
_entity_poly.entity_id
_entity_poly.type
_entity_poly.pdbx_seq_one_letter_code
_entity_poly.pdbx_strand_id
1 'polypeptide(L)'
;MSYIYSESWTEQQIFDVAEELVGKKLGNLDKSGWLKKKKDKGNIGNMIQSDFFGIPANSIKGADFEHHHIELKVTPILKKVKAGYSSKERLVLGMINYMEDYQIPFEESIVNKKAQNMLLVFYLHEENKPVEEFKIIKTARFQLPKSDEAQVRLDYQTIVDNIQKGKAHEISEKQQKIMGACTKGQGKGKDWIDQPCSTGQAKSRAYSYKVGYMSAYFRNLMTPEQVEHIHIPPQKSFLDTVTETLDKYVGKTDEEIQFELQKAVNGKSEIFNLIGFMFGTNGDNLNHTEEFLKEGYAIKTVRDRQDSTKNQDMSFPNIDFTEIANDEFEESTWYGWFAETKYILTVWDEYEEGKNRFKDYTIWIPDDELIEQASEFYYQIKDMLNTNAVRVEIDETVGKHGRWSDNLPGGKADYPPFQIRPKGSGESVFVTLPTGLEIKKKALYINKEYIRKIVGLNQ
;
A
#
# COMPACT_ATOMS: atom_id res chain seq x y z
N MET A 1 -23.18 15.69 18.62
CA MET A 1 -22.43 15.57 19.88
C MET A 1 -21.02 16.05 19.61
N SER A 2 -20.45 16.85 20.50
CA SER A 2 -19.04 17.29 20.51
C SER A 2 -18.61 17.38 21.95
N TYR A 3 -17.31 17.20 22.15
CA TYR A 3 -16.64 17.29 23.42
C TYR A 3 -15.73 18.50 23.44
N ILE A 4 -15.35 18.91 24.65
CA ILE A 4 -14.27 19.86 24.89
C ILE A 4 -13.30 19.10 25.79
N TYR A 5 -12.20 18.64 25.20
CA TYR A 5 -11.12 18.01 25.93
C TYR A 5 -10.55 19.00 26.96
N SER A 6 -10.26 18.49 28.15
CA SER A 6 -9.62 19.22 29.25
C SER A 6 -8.73 18.28 30.05
N GLU A 7 -7.82 18.85 30.84
CA GLU A 7 -6.91 18.10 31.73
C GLU A 7 -7.64 17.18 32.73
N SER A 8 -8.93 17.43 33.00
CA SER A 8 -9.75 16.58 33.88
C SER A 8 -10.18 15.25 33.25
N TRP A 9 -10.01 15.08 31.94
CA TRP A 9 -10.28 13.80 31.29
C TRP A 9 -9.27 12.77 31.78
N THR A 10 -9.69 11.54 31.97
CA THR A 10 -8.76 10.41 32.10
C THR A 10 -8.36 9.92 30.71
N GLU A 11 -7.25 9.21 30.64
CA GLU A 11 -6.86 8.50 29.42
C GLU A 11 -8.00 7.59 28.90
N GLN A 12 -8.63 6.83 29.79
CA GLN A 12 -9.71 5.92 29.42
C GLN A 12 -10.91 6.67 28.80
N GLN A 13 -11.25 7.85 29.34
CA GLN A 13 -12.34 8.66 28.81
C GLN A 13 -12.09 9.10 27.37
N ILE A 14 -10.84 9.39 26.98
CA ILE A 14 -10.49 9.74 25.59
C ILE A 14 -10.86 8.58 24.65
N PHE A 15 -10.48 7.35 25.00
CA PHE A 15 -10.77 6.17 24.20
C PHE A 15 -12.26 5.80 24.20
N ASP A 16 -12.92 5.87 25.35
CA ASP A 16 -14.37 5.59 25.47
C ASP A 16 -15.19 6.55 24.61
N VAL A 17 -14.84 7.84 24.64
CA VAL A 17 -15.48 8.86 23.79
C VAL A 17 -15.17 8.62 22.31
N ALA A 18 -13.95 8.19 21.97
CA ALA A 18 -13.59 7.90 20.59
C ALA A 18 -14.46 6.79 19.98
N GLU A 19 -14.90 5.78 20.76
CA GLU A 19 -15.79 4.72 20.27
C GLU A 19 -17.13 5.27 19.75
N GLU A 20 -17.58 6.44 20.23
CA GLU A 20 -18.79 7.07 19.69
C GLU A 20 -18.62 7.51 18.22
N LEU A 21 -17.39 7.68 17.72
CA LEU A 21 -17.14 7.96 16.30
C LEU A 21 -17.55 6.79 15.41
N VAL A 22 -17.45 5.56 15.91
CA VAL A 22 -17.71 4.35 15.14
C VAL A 22 -19.14 4.36 14.62
N GLY A 23 -19.28 4.17 13.31
CA GLY A 23 -20.56 4.18 12.64
C GLY A 23 -20.95 5.52 12.02
N LYS A 24 -20.30 6.64 12.37
CA LYS A 24 -20.61 7.96 11.84
C LYS A 24 -19.98 8.16 10.46
N LYS A 25 -20.71 8.89 9.60
CA LYS A 25 -20.18 9.45 8.34
C LYS A 25 -19.32 10.67 8.65
N LEU A 26 -18.22 10.88 7.92
CA LEU A 26 -17.32 12.03 8.14
C LEU A 26 -18.06 13.37 7.99
N GLY A 27 -18.97 13.50 7.02
CA GLY A 27 -19.76 14.72 6.81
C GLY A 27 -20.69 15.09 7.98
N ASN A 28 -21.07 14.12 8.82
CA ASN A 28 -21.87 14.39 10.02
C ASN A 28 -21.04 14.97 11.18
N LEU A 29 -19.70 14.88 11.08
CA LEU A 29 -18.76 15.38 12.07
C LEU A 29 -18.23 16.77 11.69
N ASP A 30 -18.19 17.10 10.40
CA ASP A 30 -17.63 18.35 9.89
C ASP A 30 -18.53 19.57 10.17
N LYS A 31 -18.26 20.24 11.29
CA LYS A 31 -18.96 21.47 11.69
C LYS A 31 -18.26 22.71 11.17
N SER A 32 -16.94 22.63 11.03
CA SER A 32 -16.06 23.75 10.66
C SER A 32 -15.75 23.80 9.15
N GLY A 33 -16.30 22.89 8.36
CA GLY A 33 -16.13 22.84 6.91
C GLY A 33 -14.74 22.37 6.47
N TRP A 34 -14.06 21.57 7.28
CA TRP A 34 -12.74 21.00 7.00
C TRP A 34 -12.72 20.17 5.73
N LEU A 35 -13.76 19.37 5.46
CA LEU A 35 -13.81 18.50 4.28
C LEU A 35 -13.96 19.30 2.97
N LYS A 36 -14.46 20.53 3.06
CA LYS A 36 -14.59 21.45 1.91
C LYS A 36 -13.31 22.23 1.63
N LYS A 37 -12.37 22.30 2.56
CA LYS A 37 -11.08 22.97 2.35
C LYS A 37 -10.27 22.15 1.35
N LYS A 38 -10.11 22.64 0.13
CA LYS A 38 -9.24 22.00 -0.87
C LYS A 38 -7.79 22.00 -0.35
N LYS A 39 -7.14 20.83 -0.44
CA LYS A 39 -5.72 20.55 -0.15
C LYS A 39 -5.34 20.30 1.31
N ASP A 40 -5.83 19.22 1.92
CA ASP A 40 -4.99 18.38 2.81
C ASP A 40 -5.72 17.08 3.19
N LYS A 41 -5.06 15.92 3.09
CA LYS A 41 -5.55 14.67 3.70
C LYS A 41 -5.63 14.80 5.22
N GLY A 42 -4.78 15.64 5.81
CA GLY A 42 -4.79 15.97 7.24
C GLY A 42 -6.10 16.63 7.71
N ASN A 43 -6.96 17.11 6.80
CA ASN A 43 -8.22 17.76 7.18
C ASN A 43 -9.19 16.84 7.94
N ILE A 44 -9.20 15.53 7.65
CA ILE A 44 -10.04 14.60 8.41
C ILE A 44 -9.53 14.48 9.85
N GLY A 45 -8.21 14.44 10.04
CA GLY A 45 -7.57 14.49 11.36
C GLY A 45 -7.94 15.77 12.12
N ASN A 46 -7.74 16.93 11.48
CA ASN A 46 -8.07 18.23 12.05
C ASN A 46 -9.55 18.35 12.41
N MET A 47 -10.44 17.82 11.56
CA MET A 47 -11.88 17.80 11.81
C MET A 47 -12.22 16.98 13.05
N ILE A 48 -11.67 15.78 13.21
CA ILE A 48 -11.93 14.96 14.41
C ILE A 48 -11.34 15.65 15.65
N GLN A 49 -10.13 16.19 15.55
CA GLN A 49 -9.49 16.94 16.64
C GLN A 49 -10.34 18.13 17.09
N SER A 50 -10.73 19.02 16.17
CA SER A 50 -11.46 20.24 16.51
C SER A 50 -12.94 20.02 16.74
N ASP A 51 -13.64 19.37 15.81
CA ASP A 51 -15.11 19.38 15.78
C ASP A 51 -15.72 18.28 16.63
N PHE A 52 -14.94 17.24 16.95
CA PHE A 52 -15.35 16.14 17.83
C PHE A 52 -14.73 16.25 19.22
N PHE A 53 -13.41 16.37 19.37
CA PHE A 53 -12.74 16.47 20.67
C PHE A 53 -12.64 17.90 21.23
N GLY A 54 -12.90 18.93 20.43
CA GLY A 54 -12.80 20.33 20.88
C GLY A 54 -11.37 20.81 21.09
N ILE A 55 -10.39 20.11 20.51
CA ILE A 55 -8.97 20.46 20.58
C ILE A 55 -8.65 21.38 19.38
N PRO A 56 -8.06 22.56 19.58
CA PRO A 56 -7.70 23.43 18.47
C PRO A 56 -6.72 22.73 17.50
N ALA A 57 -7.12 22.60 16.23
CA ALA A 57 -6.24 22.10 15.17
C ALA A 57 -5.25 23.20 14.76
N ASN A 58 -4.14 23.30 15.48
CA ASN A 58 -3.06 24.27 15.26
C ASN A 58 -1.70 23.55 15.15
N SER A 59 -0.65 24.28 14.75
CA SER A 59 0.69 23.70 14.53
C SER A 59 1.54 23.62 15.80
N ILE A 60 0.93 23.47 16.98
CA ILE A 60 1.67 23.32 18.24
C ILE A 60 2.45 22.00 18.20
N LYS A 61 3.73 22.04 18.58
CA LYS A 61 4.57 20.85 18.70
C LYS A 61 4.16 20.08 19.95
N GLY A 62 3.68 18.85 19.78
CA GLY A 62 3.28 17.99 20.90
C GLY A 62 2.31 16.90 20.44
N ALA A 63 1.86 16.09 21.39
CA ALA A 63 0.75 15.16 21.18
C ALA A 63 -0.58 15.91 21.21
N ASP A 64 -1.59 15.44 20.47
CA ASP A 64 -2.89 16.11 20.39
C ASP A 64 -3.61 16.19 21.74
N PHE A 65 -3.55 15.13 22.54
CA PHE A 65 -4.03 15.12 23.93
C PHE A 65 -2.83 15.36 24.87
N GLU A 66 -2.42 16.62 24.99
CA GLU A 66 -1.18 17.04 25.64
C GLU A 66 -0.96 16.45 27.03
N HIS A 67 -1.99 16.47 27.90
CA HIS A 67 -1.89 16.01 29.28
C HIS A 67 -1.62 14.50 29.41
N HIS A 68 -2.10 13.70 28.45
CA HIS A 68 -1.93 12.23 28.47
C HIS A 68 -0.88 11.73 27.48
N HIS A 69 -0.24 12.64 26.74
CA HIS A 69 0.71 12.32 25.68
C HIS A 69 0.16 11.33 24.64
N ILE A 70 -1.10 11.49 24.25
CA ILE A 70 -1.76 10.64 23.23
C ILE A 70 -1.80 11.39 21.90
N GLU A 71 -1.26 10.77 20.86
CA GLU A 71 -1.35 11.28 19.48
C GLU A 71 -2.63 10.77 18.80
N LEU A 72 -3.37 11.64 18.12
CA LEU A 72 -4.49 11.27 17.27
C LEU A 72 -3.99 11.00 15.85
N LYS A 73 -4.29 9.82 15.32
CA LYS A 73 -4.11 9.52 13.90
C LYS A 73 -5.39 9.01 13.29
N VAL A 74 -5.68 9.51 12.10
CA VAL A 74 -6.83 9.09 11.31
C VAL A 74 -6.30 8.46 10.03
N THR A 75 -6.74 7.24 9.71
CA THR A 75 -6.18 6.48 8.59
C THR A 75 -7.26 5.73 7.79
N PRO A 76 -7.21 5.77 6.45
CA PRO A 76 -8.14 5.07 5.57
C PRO A 76 -7.86 3.56 5.48
N ILE A 77 -8.96 2.81 5.40
CA ILE A 77 -9.00 1.36 5.17
C ILE A 77 -9.74 1.07 3.87
N LEU A 78 -9.24 0.10 3.10
CA LEU A 78 -9.94 -0.51 1.98
C LEU A 78 -10.63 -1.80 2.45
N LYS A 79 -11.81 -2.09 1.90
CA LYS A 79 -12.49 -3.38 2.08
C LYS A 79 -12.73 -4.04 0.73
N LYS A 80 -12.28 -5.28 0.58
CA LYS A 80 -12.49 -6.11 -0.62
C LYS A 80 -13.28 -7.35 -0.24
N VAL A 81 -14.29 -7.70 -1.04
CA VAL A 81 -15.25 -8.78 -0.74
C VAL A 81 -14.58 -10.10 -0.35
N LYS A 82 -13.53 -10.52 -1.05
CA LYS A 82 -12.81 -11.79 -0.78
C LYS A 82 -11.52 -11.64 0.00
N ALA A 83 -10.93 -10.44 0.01
CA ALA A 83 -9.59 -10.20 0.53
C ALA A 83 -9.59 -9.54 1.92
N GLY A 84 -10.78 -9.28 2.47
CA GLY A 84 -10.95 -8.61 3.76
C GLY A 84 -10.53 -7.15 3.71
N TYR A 85 -9.90 -6.70 4.79
CA TYR A 85 -9.47 -5.33 4.97
C TYR A 85 -8.00 -5.14 4.61
N SER A 86 -7.61 -3.93 4.20
CA SER A 86 -6.21 -3.52 4.10
C SER A 86 -6.09 -2.03 4.35
N SER A 87 -4.98 -1.56 4.88
CA SER A 87 -4.71 -0.12 4.94
C SER A 87 -4.54 0.43 3.53
N LYS A 88 -5.05 1.65 3.28
CA LYS A 88 -4.86 2.32 1.99
C LYS A 88 -3.50 3.01 1.91
N GLU A 89 -3.04 3.56 3.03
CA GLU A 89 -1.82 4.36 3.12
C GLU A 89 -1.01 4.02 4.39
N ARG A 90 0.22 4.52 4.42
CA ARG A 90 1.14 4.36 5.55
C ARG A 90 0.72 5.25 6.72
N LEU A 91 1.14 4.90 7.94
CA LEU A 91 0.89 5.74 9.11
C LEU A 91 2.09 6.66 9.37
N VAL A 92 1.99 7.93 8.96
CA VAL A 92 3.07 8.92 9.12
C VAL A 92 3.21 9.38 10.58
N LEU A 93 4.43 9.26 11.11
CA LEU A 93 4.79 9.61 12.49
C LEU A 93 5.28 11.07 12.57
N GLY A 94 6.24 11.45 11.73
CA GLY A 94 6.79 12.80 11.72
C GLY A 94 7.93 12.97 10.71
N MET A 95 8.25 14.22 10.37
CA MET A 95 9.37 14.52 9.46
C MET A 95 10.70 14.05 10.04
N ILE A 96 11.58 13.59 9.17
CA ILE A 96 12.97 13.30 9.52
C ILE A 96 13.75 14.61 9.49
N ASN A 97 14.39 14.96 10.60
CA ASN A 97 15.33 16.08 10.62
C ASN A 97 16.75 15.56 10.38
N TYR A 98 17.21 15.62 9.12
CA TYR A 98 18.55 15.15 8.76
C TYR A 98 19.67 15.80 9.58
N MET A 99 19.50 17.03 10.07
CA MET A 99 20.55 17.74 10.81
C MET A 99 20.64 17.32 12.28
N GLU A 100 19.59 16.72 12.85
CA GLU A 100 19.48 16.48 14.29
C GLU A 100 19.24 15.00 14.63
N ASP A 101 18.37 14.31 13.88
CA ASP A 101 17.84 13.01 14.27
C ASP A 101 18.92 11.94 14.42
N TYR A 102 20.03 12.03 13.68
CA TYR A 102 21.10 11.04 13.74
C TYR A 102 21.89 11.04 15.05
N GLN A 103 21.69 12.07 15.88
CA GLN A 103 22.29 12.19 17.21
C GLN A 103 21.34 11.73 18.31
N ILE A 104 20.09 11.41 17.99
CA ILE A 104 19.03 11.09 18.95
C ILE A 104 18.94 9.55 19.08
N PRO A 105 19.06 8.98 20.29
CA PRO A 105 18.84 7.55 20.48
C PRO A 105 17.37 7.19 20.26
N PHE A 106 17.09 5.96 19.85
CA PHE A 106 15.74 5.49 19.54
C PHE A 106 14.72 5.79 20.65
N GLU A 107 15.09 5.59 21.91
CA GLU A 107 14.25 5.84 23.09
C GLU A 107 13.67 7.26 23.14
N GLU A 108 14.46 8.24 22.70
CA GLU A 108 14.13 9.66 22.74
C GLU A 108 13.58 10.19 21.40
N SER A 109 13.62 9.36 20.35
CA SER A 109 13.18 9.70 19.00
C SER A 109 11.68 10.02 18.94
N ILE A 110 11.27 10.79 17.92
CA ILE A 110 9.86 11.03 17.62
C ILE A 110 9.11 9.73 17.30
N VAL A 111 9.81 8.75 16.73
CA VAL A 111 9.26 7.43 16.40
C VAL A 111 8.80 6.75 17.68
N ASN A 112 9.69 6.58 18.66
CA ASN A 112 9.35 5.91 19.92
C ASN A 112 8.32 6.70 20.74
N LYS A 113 8.50 8.02 20.86
CA LYS A 113 7.57 8.89 21.60
C LYS A 113 6.13 8.78 21.08
N LYS A 114 5.93 8.81 19.76
CA LYS A 114 4.58 8.64 19.18
C LYS A 114 4.09 7.20 19.27
N ALA A 115 4.99 6.22 19.14
CA ALA A 115 4.67 4.81 19.20
C ALA A 115 4.19 4.31 20.57
N GLN A 116 4.45 5.08 21.65
CA GLN A 116 4.04 4.72 23.01
C GLN A 116 2.53 4.73 23.21
N ASN A 117 1.82 5.69 22.59
CA ASN A 117 0.39 5.84 22.79
C ASN A 117 -0.28 6.68 21.69
N MET A 118 -1.05 6.02 20.83
CA MET A 118 -1.89 6.71 19.84
C MET A 118 -3.34 6.29 19.93
N LEU A 119 -4.24 7.24 19.67
CA LEU A 119 -5.61 6.96 19.27
C LEU A 119 -5.66 6.87 17.74
N LEU A 120 -5.91 5.66 17.24
CA LEU A 120 -6.15 5.44 15.81
C LEU A 120 -7.66 5.46 15.53
N VAL A 121 -8.04 6.25 14.52
CA VAL A 121 -9.40 6.30 13.98
C VAL A 121 -9.38 5.81 12.53
N PHE A 122 -10.08 4.72 12.27
CA PHE A 122 -10.12 4.07 10.97
C PHE A 122 -11.44 4.37 10.25
N TYR A 123 -11.35 4.87 9.03
CA TYR A 123 -12.52 5.06 8.16
C TYR A 123 -12.40 4.24 6.87
N LEU A 124 -13.55 3.83 6.33
CA LEU A 124 -13.61 3.09 5.08
C LEU A 124 -13.53 4.06 3.89
N HIS A 125 -12.47 3.94 3.08
CA HIS A 125 -12.35 4.61 1.79
C HIS A 125 -13.14 3.83 0.74
N GLU A 126 -13.97 4.54 -0.02
CA GLU A 126 -14.80 3.96 -1.07
C GLU A 126 -14.63 4.75 -2.37
N GLU A 127 -14.19 4.07 -3.43
CA GLU A 127 -14.06 4.65 -4.76
C GLU A 127 -15.38 5.24 -5.24
N ASN A 128 -15.33 6.41 -5.89
CA ASN A 128 -16.47 7.15 -6.42
C ASN A 128 -17.54 7.55 -5.39
N LYS A 129 -17.18 7.58 -4.10
CA LYS A 129 -18.02 8.19 -3.07
C LYS A 129 -17.38 9.48 -2.57
N PRO A 130 -18.16 10.54 -2.32
CA PRO A 130 -17.66 11.73 -1.66
C PRO A 130 -17.06 11.41 -0.29
N VAL A 131 -16.00 12.12 0.11
CA VAL A 131 -15.31 11.89 1.39
C VAL A 131 -16.25 12.03 2.60
N GLU A 132 -17.24 12.92 2.49
CA GLU A 132 -18.29 13.15 3.50
C GLU A 132 -19.11 11.89 3.78
N GLU A 133 -19.21 10.98 2.80
CA GLU A 133 -19.95 9.74 2.92
C GLU A 133 -19.16 8.59 3.54
N PHE A 134 -17.84 8.72 3.64
CA PHE A 134 -16.99 7.71 4.24
C PHE A 134 -17.35 7.52 5.71
N LYS A 135 -17.31 6.27 6.14
CA LYS A 135 -17.78 5.85 7.47
C LYS A 135 -16.59 5.47 8.35
N ILE A 136 -16.56 6.00 9.57
CA ILE A 136 -15.63 5.52 10.60
C ILE A 136 -16.08 4.11 11.00
N ILE A 137 -15.17 3.15 10.90
CA ILE A 137 -15.46 1.73 11.11
C ILE A 137 -14.86 1.17 12.39
N LYS A 138 -13.81 1.81 12.92
CA LYS A 138 -13.14 1.34 14.14
C LYS A 138 -12.31 2.47 14.77
N THR A 139 -12.23 2.47 16.09
CA THR A 139 -11.22 3.19 16.86
C THR A 139 -10.38 2.19 17.65
N ALA A 140 -9.13 2.55 17.94
CA ALA A 140 -8.25 1.70 18.72
C ALA A 140 -7.15 2.50 19.43
N ARG A 141 -6.75 2.00 20.60
CA ARG A 141 -5.47 2.34 21.19
C ARG A 141 -4.36 1.58 20.48
N PHE A 142 -3.39 2.31 19.94
CA PHE A 142 -2.18 1.74 19.37
C PHE A 142 -1.00 1.99 20.30
N GLN A 143 -0.30 0.92 20.60
CA GLN A 143 1.02 0.93 21.22
C GLN A 143 1.87 -0.05 20.42
N LEU A 144 3.13 0.32 20.14
CA LEU A 144 4.03 -0.56 19.42
C LEU A 144 4.16 -1.90 20.17
N PRO A 145 3.81 -3.04 19.56
CA PRO A 145 3.95 -4.33 20.20
C PRO A 145 5.42 -4.61 20.55
N LYS A 146 5.66 -5.19 21.73
CA LYS A 146 7.02 -5.57 22.17
C LYS A 146 7.72 -6.51 21.19
N SER A 147 6.97 -7.35 20.49
CA SER A 147 7.49 -8.26 19.47
C SER A 147 8.06 -7.53 18.26
N ASP A 148 7.59 -6.32 17.97
CA ASP A 148 7.97 -5.52 16.81
C ASP A 148 9.02 -4.45 17.16
N GLU A 149 9.19 -4.11 18.44
CA GLU A 149 10.09 -3.03 18.91
C GLU A 149 11.54 -3.20 18.43
N ALA A 150 12.09 -4.41 18.53
CA ALA A 150 13.46 -4.67 18.11
C ALA A 150 13.68 -4.37 16.62
N GLN A 151 12.70 -4.70 15.78
CA GLN A 151 12.77 -4.41 14.36
C GLN A 151 12.59 -2.92 14.06
N VAL A 152 11.65 -2.24 14.73
CA VAL A 152 11.45 -0.79 14.55
C VAL A 152 12.69 0.00 14.98
N ARG A 153 13.36 -0.42 16.05
CA ARG A 153 14.64 0.14 16.47
C ARG A 153 15.73 -0.06 15.42
N LEU A 154 15.84 -1.26 14.84
CA LEU A 154 16.80 -1.55 13.77
C LEU A 154 16.50 -0.71 12.51
N ASP A 155 15.23 -0.59 12.15
CA ASP A 155 14.77 0.23 11.02
C ASP A 155 15.16 1.70 11.24
N TYR A 156 14.90 2.25 12.43
CA TYR A 156 15.31 3.60 12.83
C TYR A 156 16.82 3.78 12.75
N GLN A 157 17.59 2.86 13.36
CA GLN A 157 19.04 2.92 13.36
C GLN A 157 19.62 2.93 11.94
N THR A 158 19.07 2.11 11.05
CA THR A 158 19.51 2.06 9.64
C THR A 158 19.30 3.40 8.93
N ILE A 159 18.20 4.10 9.21
CA ILE A 159 17.92 5.43 8.66
C ILE A 159 18.93 6.45 9.20
N VAL A 160 19.11 6.53 10.52
CA VAL A 160 20.02 7.51 11.12
C VAL A 160 21.50 7.25 10.81
N ASP A 161 21.91 6.00 10.68
CA ASP A 161 23.27 5.64 10.27
C ASP A 161 23.59 6.14 8.85
N ASN A 162 22.63 6.04 7.93
CA ASN A 162 22.79 6.56 6.58
C ASN A 162 22.89 8.09 6.57
N ILE A 163 22.10 8.77 7.40
CA ILE A 163 22.20 10.23 7.58
C ILE A 163 23.60 10.59 8.09
N GLN A 164 24.06 9.94 9.16
CA GLN A 164 25.37 10.20 9.75
C GLN A 164 26.54 9.99 8.77
N LYS A 165 26.39 9.02 7.86
CA LYS A 165 27.38 8.71 6.80
C LYS A 165 27.29 9.66 5.58
N GLY A 166 26.43 10.67 5.59
CA GLY A 166 26.23 11.58 4.45
C GLY A 166 25.51 10.94 3.26
N LYS A 167 24.74 9.88 3.52
CA LYS A 167 24.04 9.01 2.55
C LYS A 167 22.52 9.10 2.69
N ALA A 168 21.98 10.22 3.18
CA ALA A 168 20.53 10.41 3.31
C ALA A 168 19.80 10.34 1.95
N HIS A 169 20.49 10.71 0.87
CA HIS A 169 19.99 10.60 -0.51
C HIS A 169 19.89 9.14 -1.01
N GLU A 170 20.58 8.19 -0.38
CA GLU A 170 20.51 6.74 -0.69
C GLU A 170 19.43 6.01 0.13
N ILE A 171 18.76 6.70 1.06
CA ILE A 171 17.70 6.09 1.87
C ILE A 171 16.53 5.76 0.96
N SER A 172 16.00 4.55 1.06
CA SER A 172 14.77 4.14 0.38
C SER A 172 13.89 3.31 1.31
N GLU A 173 12.58 3.41 1.13
CA GLU A 173 11.61 2.79 2.03
C GLU A 173 11.70 1.26 2.03
N LYS A 174 12.24 0.63 0.97
CA LYS A 174 12.44 -0.82 0.86
C LYS A 174 13.54 -1.39 1.76
N GLN A 175 14.44 -0.53 2.25
CA GLN A 175 15.57 -0.96 3.07
C GLN A 175 15.12 -1.41 4.47
N GLN A 176 14.05 -0.81 4.99
CA GLN A 176 13.48 -1.14 6.29
C GLN A 176 12.35 -2.18 6.19
N LYS A 177 11.93 -2.75 7.32
CA LYS A 177 10.87 -3.77 7.37
C LYS A 177 9.52 -3.22 7.82
N ILE A 178 9.42 -2.70 9.04
CA ILE A 178 8.17 -2.25 9.67
C ILE A 178 8.00 -0.73 9.54
N MET A 179 9.05 0.01 9.87
CA MET A 179 9.06 1.47 9.89
C MET A 179 9.98 1.97 8.78
N GLY A 180 9.48 2.78 7.86
CA GLY A 180 10.22 3.29 6.72
C GLY A 180 10.42 4.80 6.76
N ALA A 181 11.27 5.29 5.85
CA ALA A 181 11.45 6.71 5.57
C ALA A 181 10.78 7.07 4.23
N CYS A 182 9.50 7.40 4.26
CA CYS A 182 8.74 7.76 3.06
C CYS A 182 9.13 9.17 2.59
N THR A 183 9.23 9.40 1.28
CA THR A 183 9.45 10.74 0.73
C THR A 183 8.24 11.63 1.01
N LYS A 184 8.47 12.89 1.37
CA LYS A 184 7.41 13.86 1.61
C LYS A 184 7.78 15.23 1.04
N GLY A 185 6.90 15.75 0.20
CA GLY A 185 7.04 17.08 -0.39
C GLY A 185 6.02 17.34 -1.51
N GLN A 186 6.18 18.44 -2.22
CA GLN A 186 5.27 18.89 -3.28
C GLN A 186 5.63 18.34 -4.67
N GLY A 187 6.66 17.49 -4.77
CA GLY A 187 7.22 17.06 -6.04
C GLY A 187 8.00 18.18 -6.74
N LYS A 188 8.39 17.91 -8.00
CA LYS A 188 9.02 18.89 -8.91
C LYS A 188 10.31 19.54 -8.37
N GLY A 189 11.10 18.79 -7.62
CA GLY A 189 12.39 19.25 -7.09
C GLY A 189 12.29 20.22 -5.91
N LYS A 190 11.10 20.46 -5.36
CA LYS A 190 10.91 21.28 -4.14
C LYS A 190 11.18 20.52 -2.84
N ASP A 191 11.51 19.24 -2.97
CA ASP A 191 11.61 18.30 -1.86
C ASP A 191 13.07 18.06 -1.48
N TRP A 192 14.02 18.62 -2.21
CA TRP A 192 15.44 18.49 -1.89
C TRP A 192 15.80 19.39 -0.73
N ILE A 193 16.35 18.78 0.32
CA ILE A 193 16.83 19.44 1.53
C ILE A 193 18.28 19.04 1.79
N ASP A 194 18.97 19.89 2.54
CA ASP A 194 20.36 19.64 2.90
C ASP A 194 20.46 18.46 3.89
N GLN A 195 21.58 17.76 3.84
CA GLN A 195 21.91 16.64 4.72
C GLN A 195 23.27 16.90 5.39
N PRO A 196 23.54 16.35 6.59
CA PRO A 196 24.84 16.48 7.22
C PRO A 196 25.89 15.65 6.46
N CYS A 197 27.17 15.94 6.70
CA CYS A 197 28.30 15.12 6.26
C CYS A 197 28.41 14.92 4.72
N SER A 198 27.71 15.71 3.91
CA SER A 198 27.76 15.69 2.44
C SER A 198 27.42 17.07 1.88
N THR A 199 27.92 17.38 0.68
CA THR A 199 27.55 18.61 -0.06
C THR A 199 26.33 18.41 -0.96
N GLY A 200 25.88 17.17 -1.17
CA GLY A 200 24.70 16.86 -1.96
C GLY A 200 23.41 17.02 -1.15
N GLN A 201 22.29 17.25 -1.85
CA GLN A 201 20.96 17.29 -1.21
C GLN A 201 20.33 15.89 -1.18
N ALA A 202 19.33 15.72 -0.31
CA ALA A 202 18.51 14.52 -0.23
C ALA A 202 17.03 14.88 -0.31
N LYS A 203 16.18 13.98 -0.83
CA LYS A 203 14.73 14.16 -0.76
C LYS A 203 14.28 14.22 0.70
N SER A 204 13.39 15.14 1.03
CA SER A 204 12.72 15.27 2.33
C SER A 204 11.91 14.01 2.61
N ARG A 205 11.98 13.53 3.84
CA ARG A 205 11.35 12.27 4.25
C ARG A 205 10.64 12.40 5.59
N ALA A 206 9.72 11.47 5.86
CA ALA A 206 9.07 11.28 7.14
C ALA A 206 9.21 9.83 7.61
N TYR A 207 9.30 9.63 8.92
CA TYR A 207 9.15 8.30 9.51
C TYR A 207 7.69 7.86 9.39
N SER A 208 7.47 6.60 9.04
CA SER A 208 6.13 6.04 8.89
C SER A 208 6.09 4.54 9.13
N TYR A 209 5.00 4.02 9.69
CA TYR A 209 4.72 2.59 9.61
C TYR A 209 4.15 2.23 8.24
N LYS A 210 4.73 1.21 7.60
CA LYS A 210 4.39 0.82 6.23
C LYS A 210 2.95 0.35 6.07
N VAL A 211 2.43 0.46 4.85
CA VAL A 211 1.06 0.04 4.51
C VAL A 211 0.82 -1.44 4.87
N GLY A 212 1.80 -2.30 4.59
CA GLY A 212 1.74 -3.73 4.89
C GLY A 212 1.62 -4.00 6.40
N TYR A 213 2.47 -3.37 7.22
CA TYR A 213 2.41 -3.46 8.67
C TYR A 213 1.06 -2.98 9.23
N MET A 214 0.60 -1.81 8.79
CA MET A 214 -0.69 -1.26 9.22
C MET A 214 -1.86 -2.14 8.78
N SER A 215 -1.76 -2.80 7.61
CA SER A 215 -2.75 -3.78 7.16
C SER A 215 -2.79 -5.01 8.07
N ALA A 216 -1.63 -5.56 8.44
CA ALA A 216 -1.55 -6.68 9.38
C ALA A 216 -2.11 -6.31 10.76
N TYR A 217 -1.74 -5.14 11.30
CA TYR A 217 -2.28 -4.62 12.55
C TYR A 217 -3.81 -4.51 12.50
N PHE A 218 -4.35 -3.86 11.46
CA PHE A 218 -5.80 -3.65 11.35
C PHE A 218 -6.58 -4.96 11.17
N ARG A 219 -6.03 -5.94 10.44
CA ARG A 219 -6.64 -7.25 10.28
C ARG A 219 -6.73 -8.00 11.60
N ASN A 220 -5.66 -8.02 12.39
CA ASN A 220 -5.66 -8.62 13.73
C ASN A 220 -6.66 -7.94 14.67
N LEU A 221 -6.87 -6.63 14.51
CA LEU A 221 -7.87 -5.90 15.29
C LEU A 221 -9.32 -6.24 14.89
N MET A 222 -9.56 -6.50 13.60
CA MET A 222 -10.92 -6.48 13.03
C MET A 222 -11.45 -7.87 12.65
N THR A 223 -10.57 -8.80 12.26
CA THR A 223 -10.89 -10.17 11.83
C THR A 223 -9.71 -11.13 12.13
N PRO A 224 -9.27 -11.27 13.40
CA PRO A 224 -8.12 -12.10 13.75
C PRO A 224 -8.26 -13.56 13.31
N GLU A 225 -9.48 -14.09 13.35
CA GLU A 225 -9.79 -15.46 12.92
C GLU A 225 -9.63 -15.72 11.41
N GLN A 226 -9.49 -14.66 10.61
CA GLN A 226 -9.29 -14.73 9.16
C GLN A 226 -7.83 -14.47 8.75
N VAL A 227 -6.95 -14.20 9.71
CA VAL A 227 -5.53 -13.97 9.43
C VAL A 227 -4.84 -15.32 9.32
N GLU A 228 -4.41 -15.65 8.11
CA GLU A 228 -3.52 -16.80 7.89
C GLU A 228 -2.07 -16.45 8.22
N HIS A 229 -1.32 -17.47 8.62
CA HIS A 229 0.09 -17.35 8.96
C HIS A 229 0.91 -18.40 8.22
N ILE A 230 2.15 -18.03 7.87
CA ILE A 230 3.17 -19.02 7.51
C ILE A 230 4.05 -19.31 8.73
N HIS A 231 4.54 -20.54 8.83
CA HIS A 231 5.48 -20.88 9.90
C HIS A 231 6.89 -20.41 9.56
N ILE A 232 7.40 -19.42 10.30
CA ILE A 232 8.81 -19.01 10.26
C ILE A 232 9.53 -19.62 11.46
N PRO A 233 10.50 -20.54 11.26
CA PRO A 233 11.28 -21.08 12.36
C PRO A 233 12.06 -19.97 13.10
N PRO A 234 12.20 -20.02 14.44
CA PRO A 234 12.83 -18.94 15.22
C PRO A 234 14.25 -18.55 14.81
N GLN A 235 14.98 -19.46 14.14
CA GLN A 235 16.38 -19.28 13.74
C GLN A 235 16.54 -18.87 12.27
N LYS A 236 15.44 -18.66 11.54
CA LYS A 236 15.46 -18.32 10.11
C LYS A 236 14.84 -16.96 9.86
N SER A 237 15.35 -16.28 8.84
CA SER A 237 14.65 -15.10 8.33
C SER A 237 13.39 -15.52 7.55
N PHE A 238 12.50 -14.56 7.32
CA PHE A 238 11.37 -14.75 6.41
C PHE A 238 11.85 -15.20 5.03
N LEU A 239 12.87 -14.53 4.49
CA LEU A 239 13.32 -14.82 3.13
C LEU A 239 13.94 -16.21 3.03
N ASP A 240 14.76 -16.64 4.00
CA ASP A 240 15.32 -17.99 4.02
C ASP A 240 14.22 -19.05 4.07
N THR A 241 13.20 -18.83 4.91
CA THR A 241 12.04 -19.74 5.02
C THR A 241 11.30 -19.84 3.69
N VAL A 242 11.13 -18.71 3.00
CA VAL A 242 10.44 -18.64 1.71
C VAL A 242 11.24 -19.33 0.61
N THR A 243 12.54 -19.03 0.48
CA THR A 243 13.40 -19.63 -0.55
C THR A 243 13.52 -21.12 -0.34
N GLU A 244 13.81 -21.59 0.88
CA GLU A 244 13.88 -23.03 1.15
C GLU A 244 12.56 -23.76 0.92
N THR A 245 11.42 -23.10 1.14
CA THR A 245 10.12 -23.69 0.86
C THR A 245 9.93 -23.85 -0.65
N LEU A 246 10.25 -22.82 -1.43
CA LEU A 246 10.16 -22.87 -2.89
C LEU A 246 11.15 -23.88 -3.49
N ASP A 247 12.39 -23.90 -3.02
CA ASP A 247 13.47 -24.78 -3.52
C ASP A 247 13.09 -26.27 -3.46
N LYS A 248 12.27 -26.69 -2.48
CA LYS A 248 11.76 -28.08 -2.36
C LYS A 248 10.89 -28.52 -3.54
N TYR A 249 10.29 -27.58 -4.24
CA TYR A 249 9.32 -27.84 -5.31
C TYR A 249 9.82 -27.42 -6.70
N VAL A 250 10.97 -26.74 -6.78
CA VAL A 250 11.61 -26.43 -8.06
C VAL A 250 11.83 -27.73 -8.85
N GLY A 251 11.41 -27.72 -10.12
CA GLY A 251 11.45 -28.85 -11.04
C GLY A 251 10.23 -29.77 -11.01
N LYS A 252 9.36 -29.68 -10.00
CA LYS A 252 8.16 -30.53 -9.89
C LYS A 252 6.99 -30.00 -10.71
N THR A 253 6.14 -30.89 -11.20
CA THR A 253 4.87 -30.52 -11.86
C THR A 253 3.83 -30.06 -10.84
N ASP A 254 2.87 -29.24 -11.28
CA ASP A 254 1.72 -28.89 -10.45
C ASP A 254 0.94 -30.13 -9.96
N GLU A 255 0.85 -31.18 -10.78
CA GLU A 255 0.28 -32.48 -10.41
C GLU A 255 1.08 -33.20 -9.29
N GLU A 256 2.42 -33.24 -9.39
CA GLU A 256 3.29 -33.84 -8.37
C GLU A 256 3.18 -33.10 -7.03
N ILE A 257 3.16 -31.76 -7.07
CA ILE A 257 3.01 -30.93 -5.87
C ILE A 257 1.64 -31.17 -5.23
N GLN A 258 0.56 -31.22 -6.01
CA GLN A 258 -0.78 -31.52 -5.51
C GLN A 258 -0.85 -32.92 -4.86
N PHE A 259 -0.19 -33.91 -5.46
CA PHE A 259 -0.14 -35.27 -4.94
C PHE A 259 0.62 -35.32 -3.60
N GLU A 260 1.80 -34.70 -3.52
CA GLU A 260 2.63 -34.64 -2.31
C GLU A 260 1.89 -33.95 -1.15
N LEU A 261 1.20 -32.85 -1.44
CA LEU A 261 0.46 -32.07 -0.44
C LEU A 261 -0.92 -32.65 -0.12
N GLN A 262 -1.41 -33.60 -0.91
CA GLN A 262 -2.80 -34.09 -0.87
C GLN A 262 -3.83 -32.94 -0.96
N LYS A 263 -3.54 -31.96 -1.83
CA LYS A 263 -4.37 -30.77 -2.05
C LYS A 263 -4.62 -30.59 -3.53
N ALA A 264 -5.87 -30.69 -3.97
CA ALA A 264 -6.24 -30.40 -5.35
C ALA A 264 -6.54 -28.91 -5.53
N VAL A 265 -6.15 -28.36 -6.68
CA VAL A 265 -6.48 -27.00 -7.10
C VAL A 265 -7.29 -27.02 -8.39
N ASN A 266 -8.22 -26.07 -8.53
CA ASN A 266 -9.07 -25.94 -9.71
C ASN A 266 -9.32 -24.47 -10.04
N GLY A 267 -9.42 -24.14 -11.33
CA GLY A 267 -9.92 -22.86 -11.82
C GLY A 267 -8.85 -21.78 -12.01
N LYS A 268 -9.28 -20.52 -12.19
CA LYS A 268 -8.41 -19.45 -12.71
C LYS A 268 -7.20 -19.08 -11.83
N SER A 269 -7.22 -19.43 -10.55
CA SER A 269 -6.16 -19.11 -9.58
C SER A 269 -5.39 -20.35 -9.10
N GLU A 270 -5.52 -21.49 -9.78
CA GLU A 270 -5.02 -22.79 -9.32
C GLU A 270 -3.54 -22.78 -8.92
N ILE A 271 -2.65 -22.22 -9.75
CA ILE A 271 -1.21 -22.15 -9.46
C ILE A 271 -0.94 -21.29 -8.22
N PHE A 272 -1.63 -20.16 -8.08
CA PHE A 272 -1.41 -19.28 -6.94
C PHE A 272 -1.88 -19.93 -5.63
N ASN A 273 -3.02 -20.62 -5.66
CA ASN A 273 -3.53 -21.36 -4.52
C ASN A 273 -2.63 -22.54 -4.15
N LEU A 274 -2.07 -23.23 -5.16
CA LEU A 274 -1.09 -24.30 -4.96
C LEU A 274 0.16 -23.79 -4.25
N ILE A 275 0.64 -22.61 -4.62
CA ILE A 275 1.72 -21.94 -3.89
C ILE A 275 1.30 -21.70 -2.43
N GLY A 276 0.09 -21.23 -2.13
CA GLY A 276 -0.39 -21.13 -0.75
C GLY A 276 -0.26 -22.44 0.03
N PHE A 277 -0.66 -23.57 -0.58
CA PHE A 277 -0.51 -24.89 0.04
C PHE A 277 0.95 -25.31 0.28
N MET A 278 1.89 -24.93 -0.59
CA MET A 278 3.33 -25.19 -0.38
C MET A 278 3.84 -24.57 0.92
N PHE A 279 3.22 -23.49 1.39
CA PHE A 279 3.54 -22.80 2.65
C PHE A 279 2.67 -23.26 3.83
N GLY A 280 1.82 -24.26 3.64
CA GLY A 280 0.95 -24.81 4.67
C GLY A 280 -0.29 -23.97 4.98
N THR A 281 -0.63 -22.98 4.15
CA THR A 281 -1.87 -22.21 4.30
C THR A 281 -3.07 -22.96 3.72
N ASN A 282 -4.31 -22.43 3.84
CA ASN A 282 -5.48 -23.10 3.28
C ASN A 282 -5.64 -22.89 1.76
N GLY A 283 -4.60 -22.41 1.07
CA GLY A 283 -4.64 -22.14 -0.36
C GLY A 283 -5.34 -20.82 -0.70
N ASP A 284 -5.59 -19.98 0.30
CA ASP A 284 -5.98 -18.59 0.12
C ASP A 284 -4.79 -17.75 -0.36
N ASN A 285 -5.03 -16.46 -0.60
CA ASN A 285 -4.00 -15.58 -1.13
C ASN A 285 -2.85 -15.39 -0.14
N LEU A 286 -1.74 -16.12 -0.34
CA LEU A 286 -0.53 -16.07 0.48
C LEU A 286 -0.01 -14.66 0.79
N ASN A 287 -0.21 -13.70 -0.13
CA ASN A 287 0.18 -12.29 0.06
C ASN A 287 -0.63 -11.58 1.16
N HIS A 288 -1.64 -12.24 1.74
CA HIS A 288 -2.48 -11.71 2.81
C HIS A 288 -2.08 -12.22 4.19
N THR A 289 -1.13 -13.15 4.28
CA THR A 289 -0.59 -13.60 5.55
C THR A 289 0.09 -12.46 6.28
N GLU A 290 0.09 -12.51 7.62
CA GLU A 290 0.71 -11.46 8.43
C GLU A 290 2.19 -11.28 8.09
N GLU A 291 2.91 -12.38 7.87
CA GLU A 291 4.34 -12.36 7.62
C GLU A 291 4.67 -11.67 6.28
N PHE A 292 3.99 -12.02 5.19
CA PHE A 292 4.21 -11.36 3.88
C PHE A 292 3.89 -9.86 3.94
N LEU A 293 2.80 -9.49 4.63
CA LEU A 293 2.41 -8.10 4.81
C LEU A 293 3.43 -7.30 5.62
N LYS A 294 3.90 -7.83 6.74
CA LYS A 294 4.89 -7.16 7.61
C LYS A 294 6.27 -7.08 6.94
N GLU A 295 6.63 -8.05 6.12
CA GLU A 295 7.92 -8.09 5.42
C GLU A 295 7.94 -7.26 4.13
N GLY A 296 6.76 -6.86 3.63
CA GLY A 296 6.63 -6.08 2.41
C GLY A 296 6.95 -6.90 1.15
N TYR A 297 6.66 -8.20 1.16
CA TYR A 297 6.81 -9.07 0.00
C TYR A 297 5.46 -9.45 -0.60
N ALA A 298 5.46 -9.73 -1.90
CA ALA A 298 4.32 -10.32 -2.59
C ALA A 298 4.78 -11.34 -3.64
N ILE A 299 4.13 -12.49 -3.69
CA ILE A 299 4.28 -13.46 -4.77
C ILE A 299 3.43 -13.05 -5.98
N LYS A 300 4.01 -13.24 -7.17
CA LYS A 300 3.32 -13.15 -8.46
C LYS A 300 3.74 -14.35 -9.31
N THR A 301 2.81 -14.92 -10.05
CA THR A 301 3.09 -16.03 -10.97
C THR A 301 3.46 -15.49 -12.36
N VAL A 302 4.49 -16.09 -12.97
CA VAL A 302 4.91 -15.84 -14.35
C VAL A 302 4.81 -17.17 -15.10
N ARG A 303 3.88 -17.23 -16.06
CA ARG A 303 3.66 -18.41 -16.90
C ARG A 303 4.52 -18.30 -18.15
N ASP A 304 5.24 -19.36 -18.50
CA ASP A 304 5.89 -19.54 -19.79
C ASP A 304 5.10 -20.55 -20.61
N ARG A 305 4.17 -20.06 -21.43
CA ARG A 305 3.26 -20.87 -22.25
C ARG A 305 3.99 -21.43 -23.47
N GLN A 306 3.54 -22.60 -23.95
CA GLN A 306 4.04 -23.14 -25.23
C GLN A 306 3.73 -22.19 -26.39
N ASP A 307 2.52 -21.65 -26.40
CA ASP A 307 2.12 -20.56 -27.28
C ASP A 307 2.46 -19.23 -26.61
N SER A 308 3.56 -18.62 -27.02
CA SER A 308 4.06 -17.36 -26.45
C SER A 308 3.09 -16.18 -26.61
N THR A 309 2.14 -16.26 -27.55
CA THR A 309 1.08 -15.24 -27.71
C THR A 309 0.12 -15.23 -26.52
N LYS A 310 -0.06 -16.38 -25.84
CA LYS A 310 -0.92 -16.53 -24.65
C LYS A 310 -0.26 -16.07 -23.35
N ASN A 311 1.03 -15.74 -23.36
CA ASN A 311 1.70 -15.14 -22.20
C ASN A 311 1.04 -13.81 -21.82
N GLN A 312 0.84 -13.61 -20.51
CA GLN A 312 0.04 -12.51 -19.97
C GLN A 312 0.89 -11.40 -19.37
N ASP A 313 0.44 -10.16 -19.53
CA ASP A 313 0.97 -9.00 -18.81
C ASP A 313 0.67 -9.12 -17.30
N MET A 314 1.56 -8.61 -16.46
CA MET A 314 1.39 -8.67 -15.01
C MET A 314 0.38 -7.62 -14.56
N SER A 315 -0.71 -8.05 -13.93
CA SER A 315 -1.76 -7.13 -13.45
C SER A 315 -1.57 -6.68 -12.01
N PHE A 316 -1.97 -5.43 -11.76
CA PHE A 316 -2.13 -4.82 -10.44
C PHE A 316 -3.63 -4.58 -10.17
N PRO A 317 -4.03 -4.16 -8.95
CA PRO A 317 -5.40 -3.78 -8.65
C PRO A 317 -5.97 -2.72 -9.63
N ASN A 318 -7.30 -2.58 -9.63
CA ASN A 318 -7.95 -1.54 -10.43
C ASN A 318 -7.49 -0.15 -9.97
N ILE A 319 -7.41 0.76 -10.92
CA ILE A 319 -7.03 2.15 -10.70
C ILE A 319 -8.20 2.87 -10.03
N ASP A 320 -7.91 3.55 -8.92
CA ASP A 320 -8.81 4.52 -8.32
C ASP A 320 -8.48 5.91 -8.90
N PHE A 321 -9.28 6.38 -9.86
CA PHE A 321 -9.06 7.69 -10.47
C PHE A 321 -9.37 8.86 -9.52
N THR A 322 -10.16 8.61 -8.47
CA THR A 322 -10.39 9.60 -7.41
C THR A 322 -9.12 9.77 -6.58
N GLU A 323 -8.42 8.68 -6.28
CA GLU A 323 -7.08 8.74 -5.70
C GLU A 323 -6.12 9.51 -6.62
N ILE A 324 -6.00 9.15 -7.90
CA ILE A 324 -5.06 9.82 -8.81
C ILE A 324 -5.28 11.33 -8.88
N ALA A 325 -6.53 11.79 -8.92
CA ALA A 325 -6.82 13.22 -8.99
C ALA A 325 -6.42 14.00 -7.73
N ASN A 326 -6.55 13.37 -6.55
CA ASN A 326 -6.46 14.04 -5.25
C ASN A 326 -5.12 13.82 -4.53
N ASP A 327 -4.49 12.66 -4.71
CA ASP A 327 -3.34 12.23 -3.93
C ASP A 327 -2.02 12.51 -4.70
N GLU A 328 -0.93 12.73 -3.98
CA GLU A 328 0.42 12.73 -4.57
C GLU A 328 0.89 11.29 -4.79
N PHE A 329 1.82 11.07 -5.72
CA PHE A 329 2.27 9.73 -6.11
C PHE A 329 2.78 8.95 -4.88
N GLU A 330 3.57 9.59 -4.04
CA GLU A 330 4.14 9.02 -2.83
C GLU A 330 3.07 8.52 -1.87
N GLU A 331 1.90 9.13 -1.83
CA GLU A 331 0.77 8.76 -0.96
C GLU A 331 -0.26 7.85 -1.65
N SER A 332 0.05 7.39 -2.85
CA SER A 332 -0.83 6.57 -3.68
C SER A 332 -0.60 5.06 -3.48
N THR A 333 -1.59 4.27 -3.88
CA THR A 333 -1.48 2.82 -3.94
C THR A 333 -0.39 2.34 -4.92
N TRP A 334 -0.09 3.12 -5.96
CA TRP A 334 0.96 2.79 -6.93
C TRP A 334 2.35 2.83 -6.29
N TYR A 335 2.61 3.83 -5.45
CA TYR A 335 3.86 3.89 -4.71
C TYR A 335 3.99 2.70 -3.75
N GLY A 336 2.90 2.29 -3.08
CA GLY A 336 2.91 1.04 -2.29
C GLY A 336 3.34 -0.19 -3.10
N TRP A 337 2.88 -0.30 -4.36
CA TRP A 337 3.25 -1.41 -5.24
C TRP A 337 4.72 -1.37 -5.68
N PHE A 338 5.25 -0.19 -6.01
CA PHE A 338 6.57 -0.12 -6.63
C PHE A 338 7.68 0.33 -5.68
N ALA A 339 7.39 1.11 -4.65
CA ALA A 339 8.37 1.66 -3.72
C ALA A 339 8.36 0.99 -2.34
N GLU A 340 7.30 0.30 -1.93
CA GLU A 340 7.26 -0.44 -0.65
C GLU A 340 7.35 -1.96 -0.83
N THR A 341 6.87 -2.50 -1.95
CA THR A 341 6.74 -3.95 -2.16
C THR A 341 7.95 -4.54 -2.91
N LYS A 342 8.42 -5.69 -2.44
CA LYS A 342 9.36 -6.59 -3.13
C LYS A 342 8.59 -7.78 -3.68
N TYR A 343 8.94 -8.27 -4.85
CA TYR A 343 8.21 -9.33 -5.52
C TYR A 343 8.99 -10.63 -5.58
N ILE A 344 8.31 -11.75 -5.35
CA ILE A 344 8.83 -13.09 -5.60
C ILE A 344 8.07 -13.63 -6.81
N LEU A 345 8.76 -13.65 -7.95
CA LEU A 345 8.20 -14.05 -9.23
C LEU A 345 8.38 -15.56 -9.39
N THR A 346 7.33 -16.34 -9.16
CA THR A 346 7.38 -17.80 -9.38
C THR A 346 7.18 -18.11 -10.85
N VAL A 347 8.11 -18.82 -11.46
CA VAL A 347 8.16 -19.12 -12.89
C VAL A 347 7.63 -20.52 -13.14
N TRP A 348 6.60 -20.63 -13.97
CA TRP A 348 5.93 -21.88 -14.30
C TRP A 348 5.96 -22.10 -15.79
N ASP A 349 6.64 -23.14 -16.26
CA ASP A 349 6.68 -23.47 -17.68
C ASP A 349 5.60 -24.50 -18.04
N GLU A 350 4.94 -24.25 -19.17
CA GLU A 350 3.94 -25.14 -19.75
C GLU A 350 4.64 -26.16 -20.63
N TYR A 351 4.94 -27.33 -20.07
CA TYR A 351 5.69 -28.37 -20.78
C TYR A 351 4.81 -29.19 -21.72
N GLU A 352 3.51 -29.26 -21.44
CA GLU A 352 2.44 -29.78 -22.29
C GLU A 352 1.23 -28.84 -22.18
N GLU A 353 0.35 -28.80 -23.18
CA GLU A 353 -0.81 -27.91 -23.15
C GLU A 353 -1.63 -28.09 -21.85
N GLY A 354 -1.73 -27.01 -21.07
CA GLY A 354 -2.43 -27.00 -19.79
C GLY A 354 -1.64 -27.52 -18.59
N LYS A 355 -0.52 -28.23 -18.78
CA LYS A 355 0.28 -28.81 -17.68
C LYS A 355 1.49 -27.94 -17.35
N ASN A 356 1.68 -27.66 -16.07
CA ASN A 356 2.70 -26.72 -15.61
C ASN A 356 3.75 -27.40 -14.74
N ARG A 357 4.98 -26.92 -14.85
CA ARG A 357 6.06 -27.27 -13.95
C ARG A 357 6.57 -26.01 -13.28
N PHE A 358 6.84 -26.10 -11.97
CA PHE A 358 7.46 -25.01 -11.25
C PHE A 358 8.94 -24.98 -11.62
N LYS A 359 9.31 -24.07 -12.52
CA LYS A 359 10.65 -24.05 -13.12
C LYS A 359 11.69 -23.45 -12.19
N ASP A 360 11.38 -22.29 -11.62
CA ASP A 360 12.28 -21.51 -10.76
C ASP A 360 11.52 -20.32 -10.15
N TYR A 361 12.18 -19.46 -9.37
CA TYR A 361 11.67 -18.16 -8.97
C TYR A 361 12.73 -17.07 -9.04
N THR A 362 12.29 -15.81 -9.10
CA THR A 362 13.18 -14.64 -9.08
C THR A 362 12.68 -13.63 -8.06
N ILE A 363 13.55 -13.20 -7.15
CA ILE A 363 13.26 -12.07 -6.26
C ILE A 363 13.52 -10.80 -7.05
N TRP A 364 12.46 -10.05 -7.32
CA TRP A 364 12.49 -8.81 -8.05
C TRP A 364 12.17 -7.65 -7.11
N ILE A 365 13.11 -6.69 -7.06
CA ILE A 365 12.94 -5.43 -6.36
C ILE A 365 12.82 -4.36 -7.45
N PRO A 366 11.66 -3.67 -7.59
CA PRO A 366 11.57 -2.55 -8.52
C PRO A 366 12.68 -1.53 -8.25
N ASP A 367 13.35 -1.04 -9.28
CA ASP A 367 14.41 -0.04 -9.13
C ASP A 367 13.83 1.38 -9.15
N ASP A 368 14.69 2.36 -8.86
CA ASP A 368 14.30 3.77 -8.82
C ASP A 368 13.86 4.27 -10.21
N GLU A 369 14.43 3.73 -11.29
CA GLU A 369 14.04 4.06 -12.67
C GLU A 369 12.58 3.67 -12.94
N LEU A 370 12.17 2.45 -12.57
CA LEU A 370 10.77 2.02 -12.73
C LEU A 370 9.82 2.85 -11.85
N ILE A 371 10.24 3.20 -10.63
CA ILE A 371 9.44 4.01 -9.71
C ILE A 371 9.25 5.43 -10.28
N GLU A 372 10.29 6.02 -10.86
CA GLU A 372 10.22 7.33 -11.52
C GLU A 372 9.28 7.27 -12.73
N GLN A 373 9.41 6.26 -13.59
CA GLN A 373 8.48 6.04 -14.71
C GLN A 373 7.02 5.88 -14.22
N ALA A 374 6.79 5.15 -13.13
CA ALA A 374 5.46 5.01 -12.54
C ALA A 374 4.91 6.34 -12.04
N SER A 375 5.77 7.17 -11.43
CA SER A 375 5.43 8.51 -10.93
C SER A 375 5.03 9.44 -12.06
N GLU A 376 5.85 9.52 -13.11
CA GLU A 376 5.57 10.33 -14.30
C GLU A 376 4.25 9.90 -14.97
N PHE A 377 4.02 8.60 -15.11
CA PHE A 377 2.77 8.08 -15.67
C PHE A 377 1.55 8.44 -14.81
N TYR A 378 1.67 8.30 -13.49
CA TYR A 378 0.64 8.71 -12.54
C TYR A 378 0.32 10.19 -12.68
N TYR A 379 1.35 11.05 -12.74
CA TYR A 379 1.18 12.49 -12.86
C TYR A 379 0.62 12.92 -14.22
N GLN A 380 0.94 12.20 -15.29
CA GLN A 380 0.32 12.43 -16.60
C GLN A 380 -1.19 12.18 -16.56
N ILE A 381 -1.64 11.08 -15.93
CA ILE A 381 -3.07 10.80 -15.75
C ILE A 381 -3.69 11.86 -14.83
N LYS A 382 -3.05 12.21 -13.72
CA LYS A 382 -3.50 13.26 -12.79
C LYS A 382 -3.69 14.61 -13.49
N ASP A 383 -2.76 15.01 -14.34
CA ASP A 383 -2.85 16.26 -15.10
C ASP A 383 -4.05 16.22 -16.07
N MET A 384 -4.24 15.13 -16.81
CA MET A 384 -5.38 14.98 -17.71
C MET A 384 -6.73 15.05 -16.97
N LEU A 385 -6.82 14.48 -15.77
CA LEU A 385 -8.02 14.58 -14.93
C LEU A 385 -8.26 16.01 -14.45
N ASN A 386 -7.22 16.69 -13.95
CA ASN A 386 -7.33 18.02 -13.37
C ASN A 386 -7.55 19.13 -14.40
N THR A 387 -7.14 18.91 -15.65
CA THR A 387 -7.34 19.83 -16.78
C THR A 387 -8.55 19.50 -17.64
N ASN A 388 -9.33 18.47 -17.25
CA ASN A 388 -10.45 17.95 -18.04
C ASN A 388 -10.06 17.57 -19.49
N ALA A 389 -8.83 17.07 -19.69
CA ALA A 389 -8.33 16.69 -21.02
C ALA A 389 -8.76 15.27 -21.45
N VAL A 390 -9.39 14.50 -20.56
CA VAL A 390 -9.92 13.17 -20.88
C VAL A 390 -11.13 13.28 -21.81
N ARG A 391 -11.12 12.51 -22.89
CA ARG A 391 -12.18 12.42 -23.90
C ARG A 391 -12.62 10.98 -24.05
N VAL A 392 -13.92 10.77 -24.27
CA VAL A 392 -14.54 9.46 -24.40
C VAL A 392 -15.26 9.39 -25.74
N GLU A 393 -15.03 8.31 -26.46
CA GLU A 393 -15.71 8.00 -27.72
C GLU A 393 -16.47 6.68 -27.56
N ILE A 394 -17.71 6.65 -28.07
CA ILE A 394 -18.59 5.48 -28.00
C ILE A 394 -19.02 5.14 -29.42
N ASP A 395 -18.58 3.99 -29.91
CA ASP A 395 -19.10 3.42 -31.15
C ASP A 395 -20.25 2.47 -30.83
N GLU A 396 -21.48 2.97 -30.93
CA GLU A 396 -22.71 2.23 -30.64
C GLU A 396 -22.97 1.06 -31.61
N THR A 397 -22.27 1.02 -32.75
CA THR A 397 -22.46 -0.02 -33.77
C THR A 397 -21.74 -1.32 -33.43
N VAL A 398 -20.82 -1.30 -32.45
CA VAL A 398 -19.95 -2.42 -32.09
C VAL A 398 -20.22 -2.93 -30.68
N GLY A 399 -20.75 -4.15 -30.58
CA GLY A 399 -20.99 -4.84 -29.31
C GLY A 399 -22.28 -4.41 -28.61
N LYS A 400 -22.70 -5.17 -27.59
CA LYS A 400 -24.02 -5.02 -26.94
C LYS A 400 -24.23 -3.67 -26.22
N HIS A 401 -23.16 -2.98 -25.84
CA HIS A 401 -23.17 -1.72 -25.09
C HIS A 401 -22.33 -0.62 -25.75
N GLY A 402 -22.07 -0.75 -27.06
CA GLY A 402 -21.10 0.06 -27.78
C GLY A 402 -19.64 -0.20 -27.38
N ARG A 403 -18.73 0.15 -28.27
CA ARG A 403 -17.29 0.13 -28.00
C ARG A 403 -16.88 1.48 -27.44
N TRP A 404 -16.67 1.51 -26.13
CA TRP A 404 -16.10 2.66 -25.42
C TRP A 404 -14.57 2.68 -25.55
N SER A 405 -14.04 3.85 -25.93
CA SER A 405 -12.63 4.21 -25.91
C SER A 405 -12.44 5.57 -25.24
N ASP A 406 -11.23 5.81 -24.72
CA ASP A 406 -10.83 7.07 -24.14
C ASP A 406 -9.37 7.36 -24.51
N ASN A 407 -8.95 8.61 -24.37
CA ASN A 407 -7.62 9.07 -24.73
C ASN A 407 -6.59 8.99 -23.59
N LEU A 408 -6.87 8.30 -22.48
CA LEU A 408 -5.86 8.10 -21.44
C LEU A 408 -4.69 7.28 -22.00
N PRO A 409 -3.44 7.62 -21.67
CA PRO A 409 -2.26 6.87 -22.11
C PRO A 409 -2.35 5.45 -21.54
N GLY A 410 -2.56 4.45 -22.39
CA GLY A 410 -2.94 3.11 -21.91
C GLY A 410 -2.59 1.95 -22.82
N GLY A 411 -2.19 2.21 -24.06
CA GLY A 411 -1.60 1.22 -24.95
C GLY A 411 -0.21 0.77 -24.48
N LYS A 412 0.20 -0.44 -24.90
CA LYS A 412 1.51 -1.01 -24.57
C LYS A 412 2.71 -0.15 -24.97
N ALA A 413 2.53 0.66 -26.03
CA ALA A 413 3.56 1.54 -26.58
C ALA A 413 3.48 2.97 -26.04
N ASP A 414 2.39 3.34 -25.36
CA ASP A 414 2.16 4.71 -24.92
C ASP A 414 3.08 5.07 -23.74
N TYR A 415 3.31 4.12 -22.83
CA TYR A 415 4.11 4.32 -21.62
C TYR A 415 4.87 3.06 -21.15
N PRO A 416 5.74 2.44 -21.96
CA PRO A 416 6.46 1.24 -21.54
C PRO A 416 7.32 1.50 -20.28
N PRO A 417 7.40 0.53 -19.34
CA PRO A 417 6.83 -0.82 -19.40
C PRO A 417 5.38 -0.90 -18.89
N PHE A 418 4.76 0.22 -18.53
CA PHE A 418 3.40 0.28 -18.01
C PHE A 418 2.34 0.32 -19.13
N GLN A 419 1.12 -0.06 -18.76
CA GLN A 419 -0.07 0.14 -19.57
C GLN A 419 -1.29 0.16 -18.63
N ILE A 420 -2.36 0.84 -19.05
CA ILE A 420 -3.65 0.78 -18.35
C ILE A 420 -4.73 0.32 -19.32
N ARG A 421 -5.50 -0.68 -18.92
CA ARG A 421 -6.55 -1.23 -19.77
C ARG A 421 -7.73 -1.74 -18.98
N PRO A 422 -8.93 -1.82 -19.60
CA PRO A 422 -10.11 -2.34 -18.94
C PRO A 422 -9.91 -3.75 -18.38
N LYS A 423 -10.49 -4.03 -17.20
CA LYS A 423 -10.48 -5.36 -16.58
C LYS A 423 -11.92 -5.90 -16.49
N GLY A 424 -12.26 -6.86 -17.35
CA GLY A 424 -13.56 -7.54 -17.35
C GLY A 424 -14.57 -7.02 -18.40
N SER A 425 -15.76 -7.62 -18.42
CA SER A 425 -16.86 -7.32 -19.34
C SER A 425 -18.21 -7.37 -18.60
N GLY A 426 -18.95 -6.25 -18.51
CA GLY A 426 -20.22 -6.12 -17.77
C GLY A 426 -20.56 -4.67 -17.38
N GLU A 427 -21.69 -4.43 -16.69
CA GLU A 427 -22.10 -3.09 -16.21
C GLU A 427 -21.27 -2.60 -15.00
N SER A 428 -20.74 -3.51 -14.19
CA SER A 428 -19.79 -3.22 -13.10
C SER A 428 -18.37 -2.83 -13.59
N VAL A 429 -18.25 -2.48 -14.87
CA VAL A 429 -17.01 -2.18 -15.57
C VAL A 429 -16.89 -0.69 -15.88
N PHE A 430 -17.79 0.17 -15.40
CA PHE A 430 -17.69 1.62 -15.55
C PHE A 430 -17.29 2.31 -14.24
N VAL A 431 -16.67 3.48 -14.37
CA VAL A 431 -16.26 4.34 -13.28
C VAL A 431 -16.50 5.78 -13.70
N THR A 432 -17.10 6.59 -12.83
CA THR A 432 -17.23 8.03 -12.99
C THR A 432 -15.92 8.69 -12.55
N LEU A 433 -15.28 9.42 -13.45
CA LEU A 433 -14.10 10.21 -13.16
C LEU A 433 -14.47 11.41 -12.27
N PRO A 434 -13.50 12.01 -11.56
CA PRO A 434 -13.71 13.26 -10.81
C PRO A 434 -14.24 14.42 -11.65
N THR A 435 -14.07 14.36 -12.97
CA THR A 435 -14.60 15.33 -13.95
C THR A 435 -16.11 15.14 -14.22
N GLY A 436 -16.72 14.06 -13.73
CA GLY A 436 -18.08 13.63 -14.02
C GLY A 436 -18.22 12.74 -15.27
N LEU A 437 -17.15 12.56 -16.06
CA LEU A 437 -17.14 11.68 -17.23
C LEU A 437 -17.14 10.21 -16.82
N GLU A 438 -17.91 9.37 -17.50
CA GLU A 438 -17.87 7.92 -17.31
C GLU A 438 -16.90 7.26 -18.29
N ILE A 439 -16.06 6.35 -17.77
CA ILE A 439 -15.16 5.51 -18.58
C ILE A 439 -15.22 4.06 -18.13
N LYS A 440 -14.63 3.15 -18.94
CA LYS A 440 -14.40 1.78 -18.49
C LYS A 440 -13.33 1.75 -17.39
N LYS A 441 -13.63 1.07 -16.28
CA LYS A 441 -12.72 0.79 -15.17
C LYS A 441 -11.46 0.10 -15.66
N LYS A 442 -10.31 0.70 -15.36
CA LYS A 442 -8.99 0.24 -15.80
C LYS A 442 -8.20 -0.35 -14.65
N ALA A 443 -7.27 -1.24 -14.97
CA ALA A 443 -6.23 -1.69 -14.06
C ALA A 443 -4.86 -1.37 -14.64
N LEU A 444 -3.88 -1.20 -13.76
CA LEU A 444 -2.48 -1.06 -14.15
C LEU A 444 -1.90 -2.44 -14.48
N TYR A 445 -1.10 -2.50 -15.55
CA TYR A 445 -0.32 -3.67 -15.90
C TYR A 445 1.12 -3.28 -16.20
N ILE A 446 2.03 -4.23 -15.99
CA ILE A 446 3.38 -4.19 -16.55
C ILE A 446 3.43 -5.16 -17.73
N ASN A 447 3.98 -4.69 -18.85
CA ASN A 447 4.17 -5.44 -20.08
C ASN A 447 4.90 -6.77 -19.79
N LYS A 448 4.38 -7.86 -20.35
CA LYS A 448 4.97 -9.20 -20.16
C LYS A 448 6.43 -9.25 -20.59
N GLU A 449 6.82 -8.50 -21.60
CA GLU A 449 8.19 -8.44 -22.11
C GLU A 449 9.17 -7.97 -21.03
N TYR A 450 8.79 -6.96 -20.24
CA TYR A 450 9.59 -6.44 -19.13
C TYR A 450 9.76 -7.49 -18.02
N ILE A 451 8.67 -8.13 -17.60
CA ILE A 451 8.70 -9.16 -16.55
C ILE A 451 9.48 -10.39 -17.00
N ARG A 452 9.32 -10.81 -18.27
CA ARG A 452 10.01 -11.97 -18.82
C ARG A 452 11.52 -11.76 -18.87
N LYS A 453 11.98 -10.54 -19.19
CA LYS A 453 13.40 -10.18 -19.10
C LYS A 453 13.95 -10.35 -17.67
N ILE A 454 13.18 -9.92 -16.66
CA ILE A 454 13.57 -10.05 -15.24
C ILE A 454 13.76 -11.52 -14.85
N VAL A 455 12.87 -12.41 -15.30
CA VAL A 455 12.93 -13.84 -14.96
C VAL A 455 13.78 -14.68 -15.94
N GLY A 456 14.58 -14.03 -16.80
CA GLY A 456 15.46 -14.72 -17.76
C GLY A 456 14.74 -15.50 -18.87
N LEU A 457 13.45 -15.23 -19.11
CA LEU A 457 12.66 -15.81 -20.20
C LEU A 457 12.76 -14.95 -21.46
N ASN A 458 13.97 -14.84 -22.01
CA ASN A 458 14.16 -14.15 -23.29
C ASN A 458 13.70 -15.06 -24.44
N GLN A 459 12.71 -14.60 -25.21
CA GLN A 459 12.43 -15.06 -26.57
C GLN A 459 12.62 -13.90 -27.52
#